data_AF-W2THZ5-F1
#
_entry.id   AF-W2THZ5-F1
#
_cell.length_a   1.000
_cell.length_b   1.000
_cell.length_c   1.000
_cell.angle_alpha   90.00
_cell.angle_beta   90.00
_cell.angle_gamma   90.00
#
_symmetry.space_group_name_H-M   'P 1'
#
loop_
_entity.id
_entity.type
_entity.pdbx_description
1 polymer ?
#
loop_
_entity_poly.entity_id
_entity_poly.type
_entity_poly.pdbx_seq_one_letter_code
_entity_poly.pdbx_strand_id
1 'polypeptide(L)'
;MNAFNRNGDGEYTETKRIVTGGIPPRQPEIQSVVLLGDEAPLKARVDWKRPQLAPLESSVDRYNLWYKAAGTSHYTKKVVNGTVNSAELSGLLLFVAVMGRIYEILLGAENVEGQSTNATEQLVTPVGNPEGEPLNVQYEIINGKMRISWEAPAEDRRNGNITAYKAILTPMDSDGERIEKQVVVLFCGIMDRFHVM
;
A
#
# COMPACT_ATOMS: atom_id res chain seq x y z
N MET A 1 52.76 -9.28 9.86
CA MET A 1 53.40 -9.02 8.55
C MET A 1 54.83 -9.51 8.64
N ASN A 2 55.38 -10.16 7.63
CA ASN A 2 56.82 -10.45 7.55
C ASN A 2 57.35 -10.07 6.17
N ALA A 3 58.66 -9.96 6.03
CA ALA A 3 59.33 -9.72 4.75
C ALA A 3 60.08 -10.99 4.34
N PHE A 4 60.25 -11.23 3.04
CA PHE A 4 60.99 -12.37 2.53
C PHE A 4 61.90 -11.95 1.36
N ASN A 5 62.97 -12.70 1.14
CA ASN A 5 63.85 -12.52 -0.02
C ASN A 5 64.38 -13.87 -0.53
N ARG A 6 65.28 -13.83 -1.52
CA ARG A 6 65.86 -15.03 -2.15
C ARG A 6 66.57 -16.01 -1.21
N ASN A 7 66.90 -15.58 0.01
CA ASN A 7 67.62 -16.37 1.01
C ASN A 7 66.70 -16.84 2.15
N GLY A 8 65.40 -16.48 2.15
CA GLY A 8 64.41 -16.94 3.12
C GLY A 8 63.47 -15.87 3.65
N ASP A 9 62.64 -16.29 4.60
CA ASP A 9 61.67 -15.46 5.31
C ASP A 9 62.28 -14.77 6.53
N GLY A 10 61.89 -13.52 6.76
CA GLY A 10 62.16 -12.76 7.97
C GLY A 10 61.09 -12.96 9.03
N GLU A 11 61.32 -12.39 10.22
CA GLU A 11 60.40 -12.50 11.35
C GLU A 11 59.06 -11.81 11.12
N TYR A 12 58.01 -12.36 11.74
CA TYR A 12 56.71 -11.74 11.77
C TYR A 12 56.70 -10.56 12.76
N THR A 13 56.18 -9.41 12.31
CA THR A 13 55.75 -8.33 13.19
C THR A 13 54.73 -8.86 14.19
N GLU A 14 54.72 -8.28 15.40
CA GLU A 14 53.70 -8.59 16.41
C GLU A 14 52.27 -8.48 15.86
N THR A 15 51.38 -9.32 16.39
CA THR A 15 49.96 -9.30 16.06
C THR A 15 49.34 -7.98 16.49
N LYS A 16 48.95 -7.15 15.52
CA LYS A 16 48.07 -6.01 15.78
C LYS A 16 46.61 -6.43 15.65
N ARG A 17 45.81 -6.15 16.68
CA ARG A 17 44.35 -6.21 16.60
C ARG A 17 43.82 -4.88 16.08
N ILE A 18 43.02 -4.92 15.03
CA ILE A 18 42.32 -3.75 14.50
C ILE A 18 40.84 -3.91 14.88
N VAL A 19 40.28 -2.91 15.53
CA VAL A 19 38.83 -2.78 15.72
C VAL A 19 38.32 -1.95 14.56
N THR A 20 37.54 -2.58 13.67
CA THR A 20 36.80 -1.84 12.65
C THR A 20 35.60 -1.15 13.32
N GLY A 21 35.19 0.02 12.82
CA GLY A 21 33.94 0.65 13.27
C GLY A 21 32.72 -0.26 13.05
N GLY A 22 31.60 0.08 13.69
CA GLY A 22 30.35 -0.63 13.46
C GLY A 22 29.80 -0.38 12.05
N ILE A 23 28.69 -1.05 11.73
CA ILE A 23 27.92 -0.80 10.50
C ILE A 23 26.44 -0.62 10.83
N PRO A 24 25.68 0.08 9.97
CA PRO A 24 24.22 0.12 10.07
C PRO A 24 23.62 -1.29 10.09
N PRO A 25 22.42 -1.48 10.66
CA PRO A 25 21.78 -2.78 10.68
C PRO A 25 21.45 -3.26 9.26
N ARG A 26 21.30 -4.57 9.10
CA ARG A 26 20.74 -5.14 7.86
C ARG A 26 19.27 -4.77 7.71
N GLN A 27 18.79 -4.83 6.46
CA GLN A 27 17.37 -4.70 6.15
C GLN A 27 16.56 -5.70 7.01
N PRO A 28 15.52 -5.24 7.73
CA PRO A 28 14.62 -6.14 8.44
C PRO A 28 13.75 -6.94 7.46
N GLU A 29 13.22 -8.07 7.91
CA GLU A 29 12.37 -8.94 7.08
C GLU A 29 10.92 -8.83 7.57
N ILE A 30 10.03 -8.22 6.78
CA ILE A 30 8.60 -8.14 7.11
C ILE A 30 8.01 -9.55 7.01
N GLN A 31 7.35 -10.00 8.07
CA GLN A 31 6.72 -11.33 8.14
C GLN A 31 5.24 -11.28 7.77
N SER A 32 4.55 -10.24 8.23
CA SER A 32 3.14 -10.05 7.91
C SER A 32 2.70 -8.60 8.05
N VAL A 33 1.74 -8.22 7.22
CA VAL A 33 0.94 -7.01 7.39
C VAL A 33 -0.53 -7.43 7.38
N VAL A 34 -1.24 -7.16 8.48
CA VAL A 34 -2.65 -7.56 8.63
C VAL A 34 -3.50 -6.39 9.10
N LEU A 35 -4.71 -6.26 8.57
CA LEU A 35 -5.69 -5.33 9.11
C LEU A 35 -6.20 -5.85 10.46
N LEU A 36 -6.45 -4.91 11.39
CA LEU A 36 -7.01 -5.21 12.71
C LEU A 36 -8.54 -5.00 12.77
N GLY A 37 -9.17 -4.77 11.62
CA GLY A 37 -10.59 -4.54 11.45
C GLY A 37 -10.92 -4.15 10.01
N ASP A 38 -12.19 -4.19 9.67
CA ASP A 38 -12.74 -3.85 8.36
C ASP A 38 -13.53 -2.51 8.35
N GLU A 39 -13.83 -1.97 9.54
CA GLU A 39 -14.50 -0.69 9.70
C GLU A 39 -13.52 0.45 10.06
N ALA A 40 -13.85 1.67 9.62
CA ALA A 40 -13.08 2.85 9.98
C ALA A 40 -13.21 3.17 11.50
N PRO A 41 -12.14 3.63 12.17
CA PRO A 41 -10.82 3.92 11.64
C PRO A 41 -9.97 2.66 11.45
N LEU A 42 -9.46 2.46 10.24
CA LEU A 42 -8.65 1.28 9.93
C LEU A 42 -7.28 1.34 10.61
N LYS A 43 -6.90 0.19 11.15
CA LYS A 43 -5.60 -0.06 11.76
C LYS A 43 -4.99 -1.30 11.13
N ALA A 44 -3.67 -1.35 11.07
CA ALA A 44 -2.95 -2.52 10.62
C ALA A 44 -1.86 -2.88 11.60
N ARG A 45 -1.53 -4.16 11.70
CA ARG A 45 -0.38 -4.66 12.43
C ARG A 45 0.66 -5.11 11.43
N VAL A 46 1.89 -4.67 11.63
CA VAL A 46 3.07 -5.12 10.91
C VAL A 46 3.90 -5.93 11.89
N ASP A 47 4.26 -7.15 11.52
CA ASP A 47 5.19 -8.01 12.25
C ASP A 47 6.42 -8.27 11.37
N TRP A 48 7.60 -8.28 11.98
CA TRP A 48 8.87 -8.47 11.29
C TRP A 48 9.85 -9.30 12.10
N LYS A 49 10.84 -9.87 11.42
CA LYS A 49 11.98 -10.52 12.03
C LYS A 49 13.07 -9.51 12.30
N ARG A 50 13.71 -9.60 13.46
CA ARG A 50 14.89 -8.77 13.75
C ARG A 50 16.05 -9.17 12.83
N PRO A 51 16.80 -8.21 12.30
CA PRO A 51 18.05 -8.50 11.59
C PRO A 51 18.96 -9.38 12.46
N GLN A 52 19.52 -10.44 11.88
CA GLN A 52 20.54 -11.22 12.56
C GLN A 52 21.81 -10.38 12.64
N LEU A 53 22.25 -10.07 13.87
CA LEU A 53 23.47 -9.32 14.10
C LEU A 53 24.68 -10.14 13.64
N ALA A 54 25.42 -9.61 12.68
CA ALA A 54 26.75 -10.14 12.37
C ALA A 54 27.71 -9.86 13.56
N PRO A 55 28.79 -10.63 13.71
CA PRO A 55 29.85 -10.26 14.64
C PRO A 55 30.34 -8.85 14.28
N LEU A 56 30.24 -7.91 15.23
CA LEU A 56 30.52 -6.45 15.10
C LEU A 56 29.33 -5.54 14.76
N GLU A 57 28.12 -6.06 14.54
CA GLU A 57 26.93 -5.19 14.39
C GLU A 57 26.43 -4.70 15.77
N SER A 58 26.26 -3.37 15.90
CA SER A 58 25.60 -2.75 17.04
C SER A 58 24.10 -3.10 17.07
N SER A 59 23.54 -3.28 18.27
CA SER A 59 22.11 -3.57 18.44
C SER A 59 21.23 -2.52 17.75
N VAL A 60 20.09 -2.96 17.22
CA VAL A 60 19.08 -2.03 16.68
C VAL A 60 18.54 -1.17 17.82
N ASP A 61 18.61 0.14 17.66
CA ASP A 61 18.09 1.11 18.63
C ASP A 61 16.59 1.38 18.40
N ARG A 62 16.19 1.45 17.13
CA ARG A 62 14.80 1.70 16.72
C ARG A 62 14.46 1.10 15.35
N TYR A 63 13.18 0.86 15.14
CA TYR A 63 12.62 0.66 13.80
C TYR A 63 11.83 1.90 13.39
N ASN A 64 12.00 2.27 12.13
CA ASN A 64 11.27 3.33 11.48
C ASN A 64 10.29 2.69 10.47
N LEU A 65 9.01 2.97 10.63
CA LEU A 65 7.96 2.60 9.69
C LEU A 65 7.51 3.85 8.94
N TRP A 66 7.33 3.73 7.64
CA TRP A 66 6.71 4.76 6.82
C TRP A 66 5.57 4.12 6.03
N TYR A 67 4.42 4.79 5.97
CA TYR A 67 3.29 4.26 5.21
C TYR A 67 2.51 5.37 4.53
N LYS A 68 2.01 5.07 3.33
CA LYS A 68 1.17 5.98 2.53
C LYS A 68 0.23 5.20 1.64
N ALA A 69 -0.87 5.83 1.23
CA ALA A 69 -1.69 5.29 0.16
C ALA A 69 -0.93 5.39 -1.18
N ALA A 70 -1.10 4.40 -2.05
CA ALA A 70 -0.59 4.43 -3.41
C ALA A 70 -1.14 5.67 -4.14
N GLY A 71 -0.30 6.31 -4.94
CA GLY A 71 -0.64 7.57 -5.62
C GLY A 71 -0.50 8.84 -4.77
N THR A 72 -0.30 8.75 -3.45
CA THR A 72 0.03 9.93 -2.63
C THR A 72 1.54 10.12 -2.49
N SER A 73 1.96 11.35 -2.20
CA SER A 73 3.36 11.75 -2.03
C SER A 73 3.85 11.70 -0.58
N HIS A 74 2.95 11.80 0.40
CA HIS A 74 3.31 11.96 1.80
C HIS A 74 3.25 10.65 2.58
N TYR A 75 4.37 10.28 3.20
CA TYR A 75 4.43 9.18 4.18
C TYR A 75 4.11 9.67 5.58
N THR A 76 3.32 8.88 6.30
CA THR A 76 3.24 8.95 7.76
C THR A 76 4.38 8.12 8.35
N LYS A 77 5.15 8.71 9.27
CA LYS A 77 6.25 8.03 9.96
C LYS A 77 5.82 7.54 11.35
N LYS A 78 6.13 6.30 11.69
CA LYS A 78 6.02 5.75 13.04
C LYS A 78 7.35 5.17 13.49
N VAL A 79 7.77 5.45 14.71
CA VAL A 79 9.02 4.92 15.29
C VAL A 79 8.69 4.03 16.47
N VAL A 80 9.36 2.88 16.55
CA VAL A 80 9.25 1.95 17.67
C VAL A 80 10.63 1.52 18.16
N ASN A 81 10.72 1.02 19.39
CA ASN A 81 11.97 0.59 20.00
C ASN A 81 12.60 -0.61 19.26
N GLY A 82 13.93 -0.69 19.18
CA GLY A 82 14.64 -1.79 18.50
C GLY A 82 14.47 -3.17 19.16
N THR A 83 13.93 -3.20 20.39
CA THR A 83 13.58 -4.42 21.11
C THR A 83 12.18 -4.96 20.79
N VAL A 84 11.40 -4.31 19.92
CA VAL A 84 10.13 -4.87 19.45
C VAL A 84 10.27 -5.50 18.07
N ASN A 85 9.30 -6.32 17.69
CA ASN A 85 9.23 -7.00 16.40
C ASN A 85 7.85 -6.83 15.74
N SER A 86 7.06 -5.87 16.24
CA SER A 86 5.73 -5.58 15.74
C SER A 86 5.33 -4.13 16.02
N ALA A 87 4.50 -3.55 15.17
CA ALA A 87 3.88 -2.24 15.39
C ALA A 87 2.48 -2.16 14.79
N GLU A 88 1.60 -1.43 15.46
CA GLU A 88 0.30 -1.04 14.92
C GLU A 88 0.41 0.26 14.13
N LEU A 89 -0.02 0.29 12.88
CA LEU A 89 -0.24 1.48 12.07
C LEU A 89 -1.67 1.97 12.30
N SER A 90 -1.85 3.28 12.37
CA SER A 90 -3.14 3.93 12.59
C SER A 90 -3.30 5.11 11.63
N GLY A 91 -4.53 5.62 11.49
CA GLY A 91 -4.80 6.70 10.55
C GLY A 91 -4.68 6.26 9.09
N LEU A 92 -4.86 4.96 8.83
CA LEU A 92 -5.18 4.49 7.49
C LEU A 92 -6.53 5.13 7.14
N LEU A 93 -6.62 5.80 5.98
CA LEU A 93 -7.77 6.58 5.50
C LEU A 93 -7.98 7.99 6.09
N LEU A 94 -6.91 8.68 6.53
CA LEU A 94 -7.05 9.99 7.20
C LEU A 94 -7.74 11.10 6.37
N PHE A 95 -7.64 11.08 5.03
CA PHE A 95 -8.09 12.23 4.21
C PHE A 95 -9.43 12.07 3.53
N VAL A 96 -9.93 10.86 3.38
CA VAL A 96 -11.28 10.54 2.92
C VAL A 96 -11.45 9.09 3.34
N ALA A 97 -12.60 8.66 3.86
CA ALA A 97 -12.87 7.28 4.28
C ALA A 97 -12.94 6.31 3.09
N VAL A 98 -12.00 6.39 2.15
CA VAL A 98 -12.04 5.69 0.88
C VAL A 98 -11.50 4.31 1.06
N MET A 99 -12.42 3.38 1.06
CA MET A 99 -12.16 1.96 1.06
C MET A 99 -11.53 1.51 -0.27
N GLY A 100 -10.90 0.33 -0.31
CA GLY A 100 -10.31 -0.26 -1.50
C GLY A 100 -8.99 0.40 -1.96
N ARG A 101 -8.17 0.85 -1.01
CA ARG A 101 -6.88 1.51 -1.28
C ARG A 101 -5.71 0.55 -1.04
N ILE A 102 -4.70 0.65 -1.88
CA ILE A 102 -3.41 -0.01 -1.67
C ILE A 102 -2.53 0.94 -0.86
N TYR A 103 -1.98 0.46 0.24
CA TYR A 103 -0.99 1.15 1.06
C TYR A 103 0.38 0.53 0.82
N GLU A 104 1.37 1.40 0.66
CA GLU A 104 2.78 1.01 0.67
C GLU A 104 3.33 1.23 2.07
N ILE A 105 4.03 0.23 2.59
CA ILE A 105 4.61 0.22 3.93
C ILE A 105 6.10 -0.05 3.79
N LEU A 106 6.92 0.84 4.34
CA LEU A 106 8.36 0.73 4.43
C LEU A 106 8.78 0.47 5.88
N LEU A 107 9.74 -0.43 6.08
CA LEU A 107 10.32 -0.75 7.38
C LEU A 107 11.85 -0.68 7.30
N GLY A 108 12.45 0.19 8.11
CA GLY A 108 13.90 0.31 8.26
C GLY A 108 14.34 0.13 9.71
N ALA A 109 15.53 -0.42 9.92
CA ALA A 109 16.19 -0.53 11.21
C ALA A 109 17.26 0.55 11.35
N GLU A 110 17.50 1.05 12.56
CA GLU A 110 18.49 2.10 12.83
C GLU A 110 19.27 1.77 14.10
N ASN A 111 20.58 1.97 14.05
CA ASN A 111 21.48 1.97 15.20
C ASN A 111 22.37 3.23 15.17
N VAL A 112 23.29 3.36 16.12
CA VAL A 112 24.26 4.47 16.20
C VAL A 112 25.12 4.68 14.94
N GLU A 113 25.29 3.65 14.12
CA GLU A 113 26.10 3.70 12.89
C GLU A 113 25.28 4.15 11.67
N GLY A 114 23.94 4.08 11.75
CA GLY A 114 23.03 4.59 10.72
C GLY A 114 21.80 3.73 10.49
N GLN A 115 21.16 3.97 9.34
CA GLN A 115 19.92 3.31 8.91
C GLN A 115 20.19 2.20 7.90
N SER A 116 19.41 1.12 8.00
CA SER A 116 19.35 0.07 7.00
C SER A 116 18.66 0.55 5.72
N THR A 117 18.75 -0.23 4.64
CA THR A 117 17.77 -0.15 3.55
C THR A 117 16.37 -0.52 4.07
N ASN A 118 15.32 -0.02 3.41
CA ASN A 118 13.94 -0.29 3.81
C ASN A 118 13.43 -1.58 3.17
N ALA A 119 12.83 -2.46 3.96
CA ALA A 119 11.91 -3.48 3.45
C ALA A 119 10.60 -2.81 3.02
N THR A 120 9.95 -3.33 1.99
CA THR A 120 8.71 -2.77 1.44
C THR A 120 7.66 -3.86 1.37
N GLU A 121 6.43 -3.56 1.81
CA GLU A 121 5.28 -4.45 1.70
C GLU A 121 4.02 -3.64 1.36
N GLN A 122 2.99 -4.31 0.84
CA GLN A 122 1.71 -3.69 0.51
C GLN A 122 0.58 -4.17 1.42
N LEU A 123 -0.38 -3.29 1.65
CA LEU A 123 -1.62 -3.58 2.37
C LEU A 123 -2.81 -3.10 1.56
N VAL A 124 -3.77 -3.97 1.29
CA VAL A 124 -5.02 -3.60 0.62
C VAL A 124 -6.10 -3.39 1.67
N THR A 125 -6.74 -2.23 1.68
CA THR A 125 -7.92 -1.99 2.53
C THR A 125 -9.18 -2.62 1.94
N PRO A 126 -10.17 -3.00 2.76
CA PRO A 126 -11.41 -3.60 2.27
C PRO A 126 -12.12 -2.64 1.31
N VAL A 127 -12.90 -3.17 0.37
CA VAL A 127 -13.78 -2.38 -0.51
C VAL A 127 -15.07 -2.05 0.25
N GLY A 128 -15.54 -0.82 0.13
CA GLY A 128 -16.79 -0.34 0.70
C GLY A 128 -17.83 -0.05 -0.37
N ASN A 129 -19.04 0.32 0.06
CA ASN A 129 -20.09 0.73 -0.87
C ASN A 129 -19.71 2.02 -1.59
N PRO A 130 -19.88 2.14 -2.91
CA PRO A 130 -19.76 3.42 -3.60
C PRO A 130 -20.73 4.44 -3.00
N GLU A 131 -20.22 5.60 -2.59
CA GLU A 131 -21.00 6.71 -2.05
C GLU A 131 -21.25 7.80 -3.09
N GLY A 132 -20.54 7.76 -4.20
CA GLY A 132 -20.69 8.69 -5.31
C GLY A 132 -21.68 8.18 -6.36
N GLU A 133 -22.45 9.10 -6.93
CA GLU A 133 -23.31 8.84 -8.08
C GLU A 133 -22.51 8.73 -9.39
N PRO A 134 -23.02 8.01 -10.40
CA PRO A 134 -22.50 8.12 -11.77
C PRO A 134 -22.56 9.58 -12.24
N LEU A 135 -21.49 10.05 -12.85
CA LEU A 135 -21.36 11.43 -13.31
C LEU A 135 -21.81 11.55 -14.76
N ASN A 136 -22.12 12.77 -15.21
CA ASN A 136 -22.42 13.07 -16.63
C ASN A 136 -23.43 12.12 -17.28
N VAL A 137 -24.49 11.77 -16.55
CA VAL A 137 -25.58 10.92 -17.07
C VAL A 137 -26.28 11.66 -18.20
N GLN A 138 -26.22 11.08 -19.39
CA GLN A 138 -26.84 11.60 -20.61
C GLN A 138 -27.63 10.49 -21.29
N TYR A 139 -28.62 10.90 -22.09
CA TYR A 139 -29.36 9.98 -22.93
C TYR A 139 -29.59 10.58 -24.31
N GLU A 140 -29.73 9.70 -25.30
CA GLU A 140 -30.12 10.05 -26.65
C GLU A 140 -31.07 8.98 -27.22
N ILE A 141 -32.00 9.40 -28.08
CA ILE A 141 -32.92 8.51 -28.79
C ILE A 141 -32.53 8.49 -30.26
N ILE A 142 -32.12 7.33 -30.76
CA ILE A 142 -31.72 7.13 -32.15
C ILE A 142 -32.52 5.96 -32.71
N ASN A 143 -33.32 6.22 -33.75
CA ASN A 143 -34.15 5.22 -34.43
C ASN A 143 -35.05 4.44 -33.47
N GLY A 144 -35.71 5.14 -32.54
CA GLY A 144 -36.58 4.53 -31.52
C GLY A 144 -35.84 3.79 -30.40
N LYS A 145 -34.50 3.72 -30.43
CA LYS A 145 -33.69 3.11 -29.38
C LYS A 145 -33.12 4.19 -28.48
N MET A 146 -33.25 4.00 -27.18
CA MET A 146 -32.63 4.89 -26.21
C MET A 146 -31.25 4.38 -25.84
N ARG A 147 -30.26 5.26 -25.86
CA ARG A 147 -28.90 5.03 -25.39
C ARG A 147 -28.65 5.91 -24.18
N ILE A 148 -28.11 5.32 -23.12
CA ILE A 148 -27.72 6.04 -21.91
C ILE A 148 -26.20 5.93 -21.78
N SER A 149 -25.54 7.04 -21.43
CA SER A 149 -24.11 7.13 -21.17
C SER A 149 -23.84 7.85 -19.86
N TRP A 150 -22.80 7.44 -19.14
CA TRP A 150 -22.35 8.08 -17.91
C TRP A 150 -20.84 7.91 -17.74
N GLU A 151 -20.32 8.62 -16.75
CA GLU A 151 -18.98 8.47 -16.23
C GLU A 151 -19.02 7.85 -14.84
N ALA A 152 -17.91 7.21 -14.45
CA ALA A 152 -17.81 6.63 -13.12
C ALA A 152 -17.90 7.71 -12.02
N PRO A 153 -18.35 7.35 -10.81
CA PRO A 153 -18.30 8.25 -9.66
C PRO A 153 -16.89 8.82 -9.44
N ALA A 154 -16.79 9.95 -8.74
CA ALA A 154 -15.51 10.52 -8.34
C ALA A 154 -14.67 9.48 -7.56
N GLU A 155 -13.36 9.41 -7.82
CA GLU A 155 -12.49 8.33 -7.32
C GLU A 155 -12.46 8.23 -5.79
N ASP A 156 -12.55 9.38 -5.13
CA ASP A 156 -12.65 9.56 -3.69
C ASP A 156 -14.04 9.21 -3.11
N ARG A 157 -14.97 8.76 -3.95
CA ARG A 157 -16.32 8.33 -3.54
C ARG A 157 -16.70 6.93 -4.05
N ARG A 158 -15.78 6.22 -4.72
CA ARG A 158 -16.04 4.86 -5.22
C ARG A 158 -15.91 3.79 -4.13
N ASN A 159 -15.11 4.06 -3.09
CA ASN A 159 -14.81 3.10 -2.03
C ASN A 159 -14.25 1.75 -2.54
N GLY A 160 -13.60 1.78 -3.71
CA GLY A 160 -13.05 0.61 -4.40
C GLY A 160 -13.25 0.73 -5.91
N ASN A 161 -13.00 -0.34 -6.65
CA ASN A 161 -13.27 -0.36 -8.09
C ASN A 161 -14.76 -0.61 -8.35
N ILE A 162 -15.36 0.14 -9.28
CA ILE A 162 -16.75 -0.10 -9.68
C ILE A 162 -16.82 -1.32 -10.60
N THR A 163 -17.69 -2.27 -10.28
CA THR A 163 -17.82 -3.54 -11.01
C THR A 163 -19.09 -3.61 -11.87
N ALA A 164 -20.14 -2.87 -11.51
CA ALA A 164 -21.39 -2.81 -12.28
C ALA A 164 -22.20 -1.55 -11.96
N TYR A 165 -23.11 -1.20 -12.88
CA TYR A 165 -24.16 -0.20 -12.71
C TYR A 165 -25.54 -0.84 -12.83
N LYS A 166 -26.51 -0.29 -12.09
CA LYS A 166 -27.92 -0.63 -12.22
C LYS A 166 -28.69 0.61 -12.65
N ALA A 167 -29.35 0.52 -13.78
CA ALA A 167 -30.21 1.57 -14.31
C ALA A 167 -31.67 1.13 -14.26
N ILE A 168 -32.53 2.05 -13.85
CA ILE A 168 -33.97 1.86 -13.74
C ILE A 168 -34.65 2.94 -14.56
N LEU A 169 -35.49 2.53 -15.49
CA LEU A 169 -36.36 3.40 -16.26
C LEU A 169 -37.80 3.20 -15.84
N THR A 170 -38.42 4.28 -15.39
CA THR A 170 -39.82 4.30 -15.01
C THR A 170 -40.57 5.14 -16.04
N PRO A 171 -41.55 4.57 -16.77
CA PRO A 171 -42.38 5.32 -17.69
C PRO A 171 -43.26 6.33 -16.93
N MET A 172 -43.56 7.45 -17.59
CA MET A 172 -44.40 8.51 -17.02
C MET A 172 -45.88 8.10 -16.99
N ASP A 173 -46.32 7.30 -17.96
CA ASP A 173 -47.67 6.78 -18.03
C ASP A 173 -47.82 5.53 -17.16
N SER A 174 -48.96 5.39 -16.47
CA SER A 174 -49.21 4.30 -15.50
C SER A 174 -49.21 2.89 -16.10
N ASP A 175 -49.35 2.79 -17.43
CA ASP A 175 -49.48 1.54 -18.15
C ASP A 175 -48.13 1.03 -18.70
N GLY A 176 -47.06 1.81 -18.57
CA GLY A 176 -45.75 1.42 -19.05
C GLY A 176 -45.04 0.47 -18.09
N GLU A 177 -44.27 -0.47 -18.64
CA GLU A 177 -43.44 -1.38 -17.85
C GLU A 177 -42.15 -0.68 -17.37
N ARG A 178 -41.80 -0.87 -16.09
CA ARG A 178 -40.52 -0.44 -15.54
C ARG A 178 -39.40 -1.33 -16.08
N ILE A 179 -38.40 -0.71 -16.70
CA ILE A 179 -37.25 -1.42 -17.26
C ILE A 179 -36.08 -1.33 -16.30
N GLU A 180 -35.54 -2.46 -15.88
CA GLU A 180 -34.31 -2.54 -15.10
C GLU A 180 -33.20 -3.18 -15.93
N LYS A 181 -32.01 -2.56 -15.95
CA LYS A 181 -30.82 -3.07 -16.63
C LYS A 181 -29.61 -3.00 -15.73
N GLN A 182 -28.80 -4.07 -15.78
CA GLN A 182 -27.49 -4.13 -15.15
C GLN A 182 -26.41 -4.10 -16.23
N VAL A 183 -25.39 -3.28 -16.02
CA VAL A 183 -24.25 -3.12 -16.93
C VAL A 183 -22.99 -3.48 -16.16
N VAL A 184 -22.33 -4.56 -16.57
CA VAL A 184 -21.08 -5.01 -15.95
C VAL A 184 -19.91 -4.26 -16.59
N VAL A 185 -19.02 -3.73 -15.77
CA VAL A 185 -17.83 -3.00 -16.24
C VAL A 185 -16.78 -4.03 -16.66
N LEU A 186 -16.56 -4.15 -17.97
CA LEU A 186 -15.58 -5.08 -18.55
C LEU A 186 -14.19 -4.46 -18.73
N PHE A 187 -14.09 -3.13 -18.76
CA PHE A 187 -12.83 -2.39 -18.83
C PHE A 187 -12.91 -1.11 -17.99
N CYS A 188 -11.97 -0.94 -17.05
CA CYS A 188 -11.84 0.30 -16.30
C CYS A 188 -11.27 1.38 -17.23
N GLY A 189 -12.10 2.36 -17.63
CA GLY A 189 -11.54 3.64 -18.07
C GLY A 189 -12.28 4.48 -19.11
N ILE A 190 -13.32 4.01 -19.80
CA ILE A 190 -13.93 4.82 -20.88
C ILE A 190 -15.44 4.62 -20.94
N MET A 191 -16.18 5.66 -20.52
CA MET A 191 -17.60 5.94 -20.80
C MET A 191 -18.49 4.69 -20.98
N ASP A 192 -19.10 4.24 -19.90
CA ASP A 192 -20.01 3.09 -19.94
C ASP A 192 -21.32 3.46 -20.65
N ARG A 193 -21.79 2.55 -21.51
CA ARG A 193 -22.99 2.74 -22.34
C ARG A 193 -23.82 1.47 -22.41
N PHE A 194 -25.15 1.61 -22.41
CA PHE A 194 -26.08 0.53 -22.77
C PHE A 194 -27.28 1.03 -23.56
N HIS A 195 -27.95 0.08 -24.22
CA HIS A 195 -29.06 0.32 -25.14
C HIS A 195 -30.34 -0.32 -24.61
N VAL A 196 -31.47 0.37 -24.78
CA VAL A 196 -32.82 -0.14 -24.52
C VAL A 196 -33.58 -0.17 -25.85
N MET A 197 -34.23 -1.30 -26.15
CA MET A 197 -35.06 -1.51 -27.35
C MET A 197 -36.50 -1.12 -27.11
#